data_AF-A0A662CYY1-F1
#
_entry.id   AF-A0A662CYY1-F1
#
_cell.length_a   1.000
_cell.length_b   1.000
_cell.length_c   1.000
_cell.angle_alpha   90.00
_cell.angle_beta   90.00
_cell.angle_gamma   90.00
#
_symmetry.space_group_name_H-M   'P 1'
#
loop_
_entity.id
_entity.type
_entity.pdbx_description
1 polymer ?
#
loop_
_entity_poly.entity_id
_entity_poly.type
_entity_poly.pdbx_seq_one_letter_code
_entity_poly.pdbx_strand_id
1 'polypeptide(L)'
;PKFFSWRSKDLLFPGSQPDSNTHFLYTTYTGPKFNTRVTNRFWEGATVTYVCLQLAFCMGFSEVYLIGVDHSFDTKGKANQTIVSNGDDPNHFSPEYFGKGFRWQLPDLDTSEVSYQLAKQNYLAAGRQVFDATIGGKLTVFPKIDYRSIFG
;
A
#
# COMPACT_ATOMS: atom_id res chain seq x y z
N PRO A 1 8.79 -0.45 -14.77
CA PRO A 1 9.38 -1.37 -13.75
C PRO A 1 8.25 -2.10 -12.99
N LYS A 2 8.49 -3.33 -12.55
CA LYS A 2 7.58 -4.19 -11.78
C LYS A 2 8.30 -4.60 -10.49
N PHE A 3 7.58 -4.61 -9.37
CA PHE A 3 8.16 -4.95 -8.06
C PHE A 3 7.35 -6.07 -7.42
N PHE A 4 8.02 -7.18 -7.10
CA PHE A 4 7.41 -8.34 -6.44
C PHE A 4 8.13 -8.62 -5.11
N SER A 5 7.49 -9.36 -4.20
CA SER A 5 8.20 -9.86 -3.02
C SER A 5 9.26 -10.87 -3.44
N TRP A 6 10.44 -10.82 -2.84
CA TRP A 6 11.51 -11.82 -3.06
C TRP A 6 11.01 -13.26 -2.87
N ARG A 7 10.05 -13.46 -1.96
CA ARG A 7 9.46 -14.77 -1.65
C ARG A 7 8.67 -15.37 -2.81
N SER A 8 8.23 -14.56 -3.79
CA SER A 8 7.49 -15.05 -4.96
C SER A 8 8.37 -15.31 -6.18
N LYS A 9 9.70 -15.13 -6.08
CA LYS A 9 10.61 -15.27 -7.22
C LYS A 9 10.49 -16.63 -7.91
N ASP A 10 10.60 -17.71 -7.14
CA ASP A 10 10.62 -19.06 -7.71
C ASP A 10 9.22 -19.54 -8.14
N LEU A 11 8.16 -18.91 -7.63
CA LEU A 11 6.79 -19.14 -8.08
C LEU A 11 6.51 -18.46 -9.41
N LEU A 12 6.98 -17.22 -9.59
CA LEU A 12 6.74 -16.43 -10.80
C LEU A 12 7.70 -16.80 -11.94
N PHE A 13 8.91 -17.25 -11.63
CA PHE A 13 9.95 -17.60 -12.59
C PHE A 13 10.57 -18.97 -12.25
N PRO A 14 9.79 -20.07 -12.32
CA PRO A 14 10.29 -21.40 -11.98
C PRO A 14 11.33 -21.86 -13.01
N GLY A 15 12.61 -21.80 -12.62
CA GLY A 15 13.73 -22.20 -13.49
C GLY A 15 14.03 -21.24 -14.64
N SER A 16 13.38 -20.06 -14.68
CA SER A 16 13.63 -19.02 -15.68
C SER A 16 14.18 -17.75 -15.01
N GLN A 17 14.72 -16.85 -15.83
CA GLN A 17 15.18 -15.55 -15.35
C GLN A 17 14.11 -14.48 -15.59
N PRO A 18 13.92 -13.54 -14.65
CA PRO A 18 13.07 -12.38 -14.83
C PRO A 18 13.60 -11.46 -15.93
N ASP A 19 12.70 -10.70 -16.58
CA ASP A 19 13.10 -9.62 -17.48
C ASP A 19 13.80 -8.46 -16.73
N SER A 20 14.47 -7.58 -17.47
CA SER A 20 15.22 -6.45 -16.90
C SER A 20 14.35 -5.41 -16.17
N ASN A 21 13.03 -5.46 -16.36
CA ASN A 21 12.07 -4.56 -15.73
C ASN A 21 11.43 -5.18 -14.48
N THR A 22 11.85 -6.37 -14.07
CA THR A 22 11.31 -7.10 -12.93
C THR A 22 12.28 -7.06 -11.78
N HIS A 23 11.83 -6.48 -10.66
CA HIS A 23 12.62 -6.30 -9.45
C HIS A 23 11.96 -7.05 -8.29
N PHE A 24 12.80 -7.58 -7.40
CA PHE A 24 12.35 -8.30 -6.21
C PHE A 24 12.75 -7.52 -4.95
N LEU A 25 11.75 -7.22 -4.13
CA LEU A 25 11.91 -6.51 -2.87
C LEU A 25 11.99 -7.51 -1.72
N TYR A 26 12.96 -7.30 -0.84
CA TYR A 26 13.04 -8.13 0.36
C TYR A 26 12.06 -7.61 1.41
N THR A 27 10.82 -8.09 1.37
CA THR A 27 9.77 -7.62 2.28
C THR A 27 9.77 -8.34 3.63
N THR A 28 9.29 -7.67 4.67
CA THR A 28 9.20 -8.21 6.04
C THR A 28 7.90 -7.77 6.70
N TYR A 29 7.36 -8.63 7.58
CA TYR A 29 6.26 -8.31 8.48
C TYR A 29 6.73 -7.87 9.87
N THR A 30 8.02 -8.06 10.16
CA THR A 30 8.60 -7.81 11.48
C THR A 30 9.04 -6.37 11.64
N GLY A 31 8.45 -5.68 12.62
CA GLY A 31 8.92 -4.40 13.15
C GLY A 31 8.55 -3.19 12.28
N PRO A 32 7.82 -2.19 12.84
CA PRO A 32 7.54 -0.95 12.13
C PRO A 32 8.83 -0.20 11.75
N LYS A 33 9.02 0.02 10.45
CA LYS A 33 10.18 0.77 9.92
C LYS A 33 9.89 1.38 8.56
N PHE A 34 10.43 2.57 8.32
CA PHE A 34 10.48 3.18 6.99
C PHE A 34 11.86 2.94 6.38
N ASN A 35 11.90 2.38 5.17
CA ASN A 35 13.14 2.11 4.47
C ASN A 35 13.45 3.21 3.44
N THR A 36 14.67 3.75 3.51
CA THR A 36 15.16 4.82 2.64
C THR A 36 16.13 4.34 1.56
N ARG A 37 16.44 3.04 1.51
CA ARG A 37 17.38 2.45 0.54
C ARG A 37 16.84 1.14 -0.04
N VAL A 38 16.72 1.07 -1.36
CA VAL A 38 16.08 -0.07 -2.06
C VAL A 38 16.74 -1.44 -1.83
N THR A 39 18.02 -1.47 -1.44
CA THR A 39 18.74 -2.74 -1.15
C THR A 39 18.45 -3.31 0.24
N ASN A 40 17.76 -2.56 1.11
CA ASN A 40 17.41 -3.00 2.46
C ASN A 40 16.03 -3.69 2.48
N ARG A 41 15.65 -4.21 3.64
CA ARG A 41 14.32 -4.80 3.85
C ARG A 41 13.22 -3.73 3.90
N PHE A 42 12.08 -4.05 3.29
CA PHE A 42 10.87 -3.22 3.28
C PHE A 42 9.85 -3.81 4.25
N TRP A 43 9.45 -3.04 5.25
CA TRP A 43 8.31 -3.42 6.07
C TRP A 43 7.02 -3.12 5.29
N GLU A 44 6.10 -4.09 5.22
CA GLU A 44 4.90 -3.98 4.38
C GLU A 44 3.84 -3.06 4.98
N GLY A 45 3.81 -2.90 6.31
CA GLY A 45 2.94 -1.90 6.95
C GLY A 45 1.44 -2.10 6.74
N ALA A 46 1.01 -3.35 6.50
CA ALA A 46 -0.38 -3.73 6.24
C ALA A 46 -1.07 -3.04 5.03
N THR A 47 -0.31 -2.36 4.17
CA THR A 47 -0.84 -1.75 2.95
C THR A 47 0.22 -1.69 1.86
N VAL A 48 -0.15 -2.08 0.63
CA VAL A 48 0.73 -1.98 -0.55
C VAL A 48 1.17 -0.54 -0.81
N THR A 49 0.33 0.44 -0.49
CA THR A 49 0.62 1.87 -0.64
C THR A 49 1.85 2.27 0.17
N TYR A 50 2.08 1.68 1.35
CA TYR A 50 3.24 1.99 2.18
C TYR A 50 4.56 1.48 1.58
N VAL A 51 4.54 0.31 0.94
CA VAL A 51 5.69 -0.17 0.15
C VAL A 51 5.98 0.76 -1.02
N CYS A 52 4.93 1.20 -1.73
CA CYS A 52 5.06 2.18 -2.82
C CYS A 52 5.64 3.51 -2.34
N LEU A 53 5.23 4.02 -1.17
CA LEU A 53 5.79 5.24 -0.59
C LEU A 53 7.28 5.11 -0.25
N GLN A 54 7.72 3.96 0.27
CA GLN A 54 9.14 3.69 0.50
C GLN A 54 9.93 3.64 -0.81
N LEU A 55 9.37 3.02 -1.86
CA LEU A 55 10.00 2.97 -3.19
C LEU A 55 10.13 4.36 -3.80
N ALA A 56 9.06 5.16 -3.79
CA ALA A 56 9.08 6.54 -4.29
C ALA A 56 10.13 7.38 -3.55
N PHE A 57 10.27 7.18 -2.23
CA PHE A 57 11.32 7.83 -1.46
C PHE A 57 12.72 7.41 -1.94
N CYS A 58 12.95 6.10 -2.10
CA CYS A 58 14.23 5.55 -2.58
C CYS A 58 14.57 6.05 -4.00
N MET A 59 13.57 6.31 -4.84
CA MET A 59 13.72 6.84 -6.20
C MET A 59 13.97 8.35 -6.24
N GLY A 60 13.87 9.04 -5.10
CA GLY A 60 14.16 10.47 -5.01
C GLY A 60 12.98 11.41 -5.25
N PHE A 61 11.75 10.90 -5.32
CA PHE A 61 10.57 11.76 -5.42
C PHE A 61 10.46 12.65 -4.17
N SER A 62 10.35 13.97 -4.39
CA SER A 62 10.22 14.98 -3.34
C SER A 62 8.76 15.31 -3.01
N GLU A 63 7.85 15.03 -3.94
CA GLU A 63 6.42 15.28 -3.82
C GLU A 63 5.67 14.06 -4.36
N VAL A 64 4.74 13.53 -3.56
CA VAL A 64 3.97 12.33 -3.90
C VAL A 64 2.50 12.59 -3.63
N TYR A 65 1.64 12.26 -4.60
CA TYR A 65 0.19 12.41 -4.51
C TYR A 65 -0.48 11.04 -4.46
N LEU A 66 -1.22 10.78 -3.39
CA LEU A 66 -2.07 9.60 -3.25
C LEU A 66 -3.42 9.85 -3.92
N ILE A 67 -3.89 8.88 -4.69
CA ILE A 67 -5.20 8.88 -5.35
C ILE A 67 -5.81 7.49 -5.15
N GLY A 68 -7.10 7.44 -4.80
CA GLY A 68 -7.82 6.17 -4.60
C GLY A 68 -7.53 5.47 -3.27
N VAL A 69 -7.12 6.21 -2.23
CA VAL A 69 -6.89 5.66 -0.88
C VAL A 69 -8.11 5.94 0.00
N ASP A 70 -9.16 5.14 -0.18
CA ASP A 70 -10.45 5.36 0.47
C ASP A 70 -10.38 5.20 2.00
N HIS A 71 -9.56 4.25 2.48
CA HIS A 71 -9.35 3.96 3.91
C HIS A 71 -10.69 3.81 4.68
N SER A 72 -11.67 3.16 4.05
CA SER A 72 -13.03 3.00 4.56
C SER A 72 -13.54 1.61 4.24
N PHE A 73 -13.92 0.86 5.28
CA PHE A 73 -14.46 -0.49 5.14
C PHE A 73 -15.66 -0.66 6.08
N ASP A 74 -16.77 -1.16 5.54
CA ASP A 74 -18.00 -1.45 6.29
C ASP A 74 -17.87 -2.78 7.04
N THR A 75 -17.20 -3.77 6.45
CA THR A 75 -16.95 -5.05 7.11
C THR A 75 -15.96 -4.89 8.26
N LYS A 76 -16.38 -5.27 9.48
CA LYS A 76 -15.56 -5.20 10.69
C LYS A 76 -15.15 -6.59 11.16
N GLY A 77 -14.02 -6.68 11.85
CA GLY A 77 -13.53 -7.90 12.48
C GLY A 77 -12.08 -7.76 12.91
N LYS A 78 -11.45 -8.88 13.27
CA LYS A 78 -10.05 -8.87 13.69
C LYS A 78 -9.15 -8.58 12.48
N ALA A 79 -8.16 -7.70 12.66
CA ALA A 79 -7.14 -7.41 11.65
C ALA A 79 -6.53 -8.70 11.06
N ASN A 80 -6.40 -8.73 9.73
CA ASN A 80 -5.87 -9.85 8.93
C ASN A 80 -6.65 -11.17 9.06
N GLN A 81 -7.82 -11.18 9.70
CA GLN A 81 -8.66 -12.36 9.78
C GLN A 81 -9.13 -12.73 8.38
N THR A 82 -8.92 -13.99 8.01
CA THR A 82 -9.49 -14.53 6.77
C THR A 82 -10.97 -14.81 6.97
N ILE A 83 -11.80 -14.22 6.13
CA ILE A 83 -13.25 -14.44 6.07
C ILE A 83 -13.66 -14.94 4.70
N VAL A 84 -14.86 -15.50 4.61
CA VAL A 84 -15.48 -15.93 3.36
C VAL A 84 -16.57 -14.93 3.01
N SER A 85 -16.57 -14.43 1.79
CA SER A 85 -17.64 -13.55 1.30
C SER A 85 -18.97 -14.32 1.22
N ASN A 86 -20.04 -13.68 1.70
CA ASN A 86 -21.38 -14.26 1.72
C ASN A 86 -22.30 -13.72 0.61
N GLY A 87 -21.82 -12.80 -0.23
CA GLY A 87 -22.63 -12.11 -1.24
C GLY A 87 -21.90 -10.88 -1.77
N ASP A 88 -22.64 -9.79 -1.96
CA ASP A 88 -22.12 -8.53 -2.48
C ASP A 88 -21.07 -7.91 -1.55
N ASP A 89 -20.06 -7.29 -2.16
CA ASP A 89 -18.98 -6.59 -1.49
C ASP A 89 -19.25 -5.08 -1.44
N PRO A 90 -19.60 -4.51 -0.27
CA PRO A 90 -19.85 -3.08 -0.13
C PRO A 90 -18.56 -2.25 -0.06
N ASN A 91 -17.39 -2.88 0.06
CA ASN A 91 -16.13 -2.18 0.32
C ASN A 91 -15.35 -1.83 -0.95
N HIS A 92 -15.74 -2.37 -2.11
CA HIS A 92 -15.04 -2.19 -3.37
C HIS A 92 -15.97 -1.59 -4.42
N PHE A 93 -15.40 -1.06 -5.50
CA PHE A 93 -16.14 -0.41 -6.57
C PHE A 93 -17.21 -1.31 -7.22
N SER A 94 -16.92 -2.61 -7.34
CA SER A 94 -17.86 -3.60 -7.84
C SER A 94 -18.39 -4.45 -6.70
N PRO A 95 -19.71 -4.65 -6.58
CA PRO A 95 -20.29 -5.58 -5.60
C PRO A 95 -19.85 -7.03 -5.86
N GLU A 96 -19.42 -7.35 -7.08
CA GLU A 96 -18.95 -8.69 -7.45
C GLU A 96 -17.45 -8.91 -7.19
N TYR A 97 -16.72 -7.89 -6.70
CA TYR A 97 -15.27 -7.94 -6.52
C TYR A 97 -14.83 -9.14 -5.65
N PHE A 98 -15.49 -9.33 -4.51
CA PHE A 98 -15.40 -10.54 -3.71
C PHE A 98 -16.74 -11.29 -3.72
N GLY A 99 -17.07 -11.91 -4.85
CA GLY A 99 -18.26 -12.74 -4.98
C GLY A 99 -18.37 -13.87 -3.92
N LYS A 100 -19.58 -14.41 -3.77
CA LYS A 100 -19.89 -15.44 -2.76
C LYS A 100 -18.90 -16.60 -2.78
N GLY A 101 -18.35 -16.94 -1.62
CA GLY A 101 -17.37 -18.01 -1.44
C GLY A 101 -15.91 -17.55 -1.55
N PHE A 102 -15.65 -16.30 -1.98
CA PHE A 102 -14.29 -15.78 -2.04
C PHE A 102 -13.68 -15.62 -0.65
N ARG A 103 -12.43 -16.05 -0.48
CA ARG A 103 -11.68 -15.94 0.79
C ARG A 103 -10.78 -14.71 0.74
N TRP A 104 -10.98 -13.77 1.65
CA TRP A 104 -10.19 -12.55 1.73
C TRP A 104 -9.84 -12.21 3.18
N GLN A 105 -8.86 -11.31 3.36
CA GLN A 105 -8.39 -10.89 4.67
C GLN A 105 -8.92 -9.50 5.00
N LEU A 106 -9.49 -9.35 6.20
CA LEU A 106 -9.92 -8.05 6.70
C LEU A 106 -8.73 -7.10 6.85
N PRO A 107 -8.91 -5.81 6.52
CA PRO A 107 -7.85 -4.83 6.57
C PRO A 107 -7.38 -4.59 8.01
N ASP A 108 -6.09 -4.33 8.16
CA ASP A 108 -5.46 -3.88 9.40
C ASP A 108 -5.20 -2.37 9.31
N LEU A 109 -6.27 -1.60 9.53
CA LEU A 109 -6.25 -0.14 9.39
C LEU A 109 -5.33 0.51 10.43
N ASP A 110 -5.30 -0.02 11.66
CA ASP A 110 -4.44 0.49 12.73
C ASP A 110 -2.96 0.38 12.35
N THR A 111 -2.52 -0.79 11.84
CA THR A 111 -1.14 -0.95 11.36
C THR A 111 -0.88 -0.11 10.11
N SER A 112 -1.86 0.03 9.22
CA SER A 112 -1.75 0.91 8.04
C SER A 112 -1.54 2.37 8.44
N GLU A 113 -2.23 2.86 9.47
CA GLU A 113 -2.08 4.22 9.98
C GLU A 113 -0.71 4.46 10.62
N VAL A 114 -0.22 3.52 11.42
CA VAL A 114 1.17 3.56 11.93
C VAL A 114 2.17 3.67 10.78
N SER A 115 1.94 2.91 9.71
CA SER A 115 2.79 2.91 8.53
C SER A 115 2.74 4.26 7.80
N TYR A 116 1.55 4.80 7.54
CA TYR A 116 1.42 6.12 6.93
C TYR A 116 2.04 7.23 7.78
N GLN A 117 1.93 7.17 9.11
CA GLN A 117 2.57 8.13 10.01
C GLN A 117 4.10 8.05 9.90
N LEU A 118 4.68 6.84 9.86
CA LEU A 118 6.11 6.65 9.64
C LEU A 118 6.56 7.20 8.27
N ALA A 119 5.77 6.97 7.22
CA ALA A 119 6.05 7.54 5.90
C ALA A 119 6.05 9.07 5.96
N LYS A 120 4.99 9.68 6.51
CA LYS A 120 4.89 11.13 6.66
C LYS A 120 6.09 11.71 7.40
N GLN A 121 6.48 11.12 8.52
CA GLN A 121 7.63 11.58 9.31
C GLN A 121 8.94 11.53 8.52
N ASN A 122 9.20 10.44 7.79
CA ASN A 122 10.44 10.30 7.01
C ASN A 122 10.48 11.23 5.79
N TYR A 123 9.35 11.42 5.11
CA TYR A 123 9.26 12.40 4.02
C TYR A 123 9.53 13.82 4.55
N LEU A 124 8.85 14.24 5.62
CA LEU A 124 9.05 15.56 6.20
C LEU A 124 10.48 15.79 6.69
N ALA A 125 11.08 14.80 7.36
CA ALA A 125 12.46 14.87 7.82
C ALA A 125 13.48 15.02 6.68
N ALA A 126 13.14 14.56 5.47
CA ALA A 126 13.94 14.71 4.27
C ALA A 126 13.59 15.97 3.44
N GLY A 127 12.71 16.84 3.93
CA GLY A 127 12.24 18.02 3.19
C GLY A 127 11.30 17.67 2.02
N ARG A 128 10.59 16.54 2.11
CA ARG A 128 9.70 15.99 1.09
C ARG A 128 8.27 15.93 1.58
N GLN A 129 7.30 15.81 0.68
CA GLN A 129 5.88 15.86 1.02
C GLN A 129 5.10 14.71 0.37
N VAL A 130 4.08 14.26 1.09
CA VAL A 130 3.06 13.34 0.59
C VAL A 130 1.71 14.00 0.81
N PHE A 131 0.91 14.11 -0.24
CA PHE A 131 -0.44 14.65 -0.22
C PHE A 131 -1.45 13.56 -0.55
N ASP A 132 -2.67 13.72 -0.05
CA ASP A 132 -3.79 12.86 -0.40
C ASP A 132 -4.82 13.64 -1.24
N ALA A 133 -4.85 13.32 -2.53
CA ALA A 133 -5.78 13.85 -3.52
C ALA A 133 -6.97 12.90 -3.77
N THR A 134 -7.18 11.91 -2.90
CA THR A 134 -8.31 10.98 -3.02
C THR A 134 -9.63 11.70 -2.77
N ILE A 135 -10.49 11.72 -3.78
CA ILE A 135 -11.84 12.29 -3.70
C ILE A 135 -12.66 11.45 -2.70
N GLY A 136 -13.10 12.07 -1.60
CA GLY A 136 -13.94 11.39 -0.60
C GLY A 136 -13.24 10.36 0.29
N GLY A 137 -11.92 10.15 0.13
CA GLY A 137 -11.16 9.20 0.93
C GLY A 137 -11.07 9.61 2.41
N LYS A 138 -11.15 8.64 3.31
CA LYS A 138 -11.18 8.85 4.77
C LYS A 138 -9.81 8.82 5.45
N LEU A 139 -8.72 8.62 4.70
CA LEU A 139 -7.37 8.73 5.27
C LEU A 139 -7.09 10.17 5.70
N THR A 140 -6.64 10.37 6.93
CA THR A 140 -6.38 11.70 7.53
C THR A 140 -4.91 11.97 7.85
N VAL A 141 -4.03 10.99 7.60
CA VAL A 141 -2.61 11.08 7.97
C VAL A 141 -1.89 12.15 7.14
N PHE A 142 -2.13 12.18 5.83
CA PHE A 142 -1.51 13.14 4.91
C PHE A 142 -2.41 14.38 4.71
N PRO A 143 -1.83 15.56 4.45
CA PRO A 143 -2.62 16.74 4.08
C PRO A 143 -3.47 16.45 2.83
N LYS A 144 -4.76 16.84 2.89
CA LYS A 144 -5.68 16.75 1.76
C LYS A 144 -5.38 17.85 0.74
N ILE A 145 -5.50 17.52 -0.54
CA ILE A 145 -5.44 18.48 -1.64
C ILE A 145 -6.53 18.19 -2.67
N ASP A 146 -7.03 19.22 -3.35
CA ASP A 146 -8.02 19.03 -4.41
C ASP A 146 -7.35 18.34 -5.61
N TYR A 147 -7.92 17.22 -6.05
CA TYR A 147 -7.47 16.51 -7.24
C TYR A 147 -7.44 17.42 -8.47
N ARG A 148 -8.48 18.25 -8.66
CA ARG A 148 -8.61 19.12 -9.83
C ARG A 148 -7.63 20.27 -9.83
N SER A 149 -7.12 20.69 -8.67
CA SER A 149 -6.11 21.75 -8.62
C SER A 149 -4.72 21.27 -9.05
N ILE A 150 -4.49 19.95 -9.13
CA ILE A 150 -3.20 19.36 -9.51
C ILE A 150 -3.25 18.73 -10.92
N PHE A 151 -4.37 18.10 -11.30
CA PHE A 151 -4.47 17.30 -12.53
C PHE A 151 -5.58 17.75 -13.50
N GLY A 152 -6.25 18.87 -13.22
CA GLY A 152 -7.39 19.39 -13.98
C GLY A 152 -7.05 20.43 -15.05
#